data_AF-A0A955BTI3-F1
#
_entry.id   AF-A0A955BTI3-F1
#
_cell.length_a   1.000
_cell.length_b   1.000
_cell.length_c   1.000
_cell.angle_alpha   90.00
_cell.angle_beta   90.00
_cell.angle_gamma   90.00
#
_symmetry.space_group_name_H-M   'P 1'
#
loop_
_entity.id
_entity.type
_entity.pdbx_description
1 polymer ?
#
loop_
_entity_poly.entity_id
_entity_poly.type
_entity_poly.pdbx_seq_one_letter_code
_entity_poly.pdbx_strand_id
1 'polypeptide(L)'
;DKVTPLWGLLFVLLIALSPGFVEELLFRGYIQGRLLQRWRPAWAIGVTSVLFGLVHVAPHTVVLATVLGVWLGIVAWRTGSIVPTIVCHAFVNGSVNAWRLIVKFSGMSETVQYIGVGLFVAVGLVFFVIACRMLAANPQANEETPSLAADQAT
;
A
#
# COMPACT_ATOMS: atom_id res chain seq x y z
N ASP A 1 13.27 32.13 -7.88
CA ASP A 1 12.10 31.88 -6.99
C ASP A 1 12.45 30.83 -5.95
N LYS A 2 12.54 31.23 -4.68
CA LYS A 2 13.06 30.37 -3.60
C LYS A 2 11.92 29.53 -3.04
N VAL A 3 11.84 28.27 -3.46
CA VAL A 3 11.08 27.25 -2.71
C VAL A 3 11.75 27.16 -1.34
N THR A 4 11.11 27.69 -0.30
CA THR A 4 11.64 27.58 1.06
C THR A 4 11.57 26.12 1.52
N PRO A 5 12.41 25.67 2.46
CA PRO A 5 12.37 24.29 2.97
C PRO A 5 10.99 23.85 3.45
N LEU A 6 10.19 24.79 3.98
CA LEU A 6 8.80 24.57 4.39
C LEU A 6 7.89 24.24 3.19
N TRP A 7 8.00 24.97 2.08
CA TRP A 7 7.25 24.68 0.85
C TRP A 7 7.65 23.34 0.24
N GLY A 8 8.94 22.99 0.30
CA GLY A 8 9.43 21.67 -0.11
C GLY A 8 8.82 20.54 0.73
N LEU A 9 8.76 20.70 2.05
CA LEU A 9 8.14 19.73 2.95
C LEU A 9 6.62 19.57 2.68
N LEU A 10 5.89 20.69 2.55
CA LEU A 10 4.46 20.68 2.25
C LEU A 10 4.15 20.01 0.91
N PHE A 11 4.98 20.25 -0.10
CA PHE A 11 4.84 19.62 -1.42
C PHE A 11 5.04 18.10 -1.35
N VAL A 12 6.03 17.64 -0.58
CA VAL A 12 6.27 16.20 -0.33
C VAL A 12 5.09 15.57 0.39
N LEU A 13 4.54 16.24 1.41
CA LEU A 13 3.37 15.74 2.15
C LEU A 13 2.13 15.65 1.26
N LEU A 14 1.87 16.67 0.44
CA LEU A 14 0.76 16.68 -0.52
C LEU A 14 0.86 15.55 -1.54
N ILE A 15 2.04 15.33 -2.12
CA ILE A 15 2.25 14.25 -3.10
C ILE A 15 2.30 12.86 -2.43
N ALA A 16 2.71 12.75 -1.17
CA ALA A 16 2.70 11.47 -0.46
C ALA A 16 1.29 11.06 0.00
N LEU A 17 0.50 12.02 0.50
CA LEU A 17 -0.81 11.77 1.12
C LEU A 17 -1.96 11.75 0.12
N SER A 18 -1.99 12.70 -0.84
CA SER A 18 -3.15 12.84 -1.71
C SER A 18 -3.36 11.66 -2.68
N PRO A 19 -2.33 11.09 -3.35
CA PRO A 19 -2.53 9.94 -4.21
C PRO A 19 -2.82 8.69 -3.38
N GLY A 20 -2.04 8.46 -2.31
CA GLY A 20 -2.20 7.29 -1.46
C GLY A 20 -3.61 7.17 -0.86
N PHE A 21 -4.18 8.27 -0.37
CA PHE A 21 -5.54 8.27 0.18
C PHE A 21 -6.61 7.94 -0.88
N VAL A 22 -6.55 8.62 -2.04
CA VAL A 22 -7.54 8.45 -3.12
C VAL A 22 -7.41 7.06 -3.75
N GLU A 23 -6.19 6.59 -3.95
CA GLU A 23 -5.91 5.25 -4.48
C GLU A 23 -6.40 4.17 -3.52
N GLU A 24 -6.16 4.28 -2.21
CA GLU A 24 -6.69 3.29 -1.26
C GLU A 24 -8.22 3.28 -1.20
N LEU A 25 -8.87 4.46 -1.27
CA LEU A 25 -10.33 4.53 -1.34
C LEU A 25 -10.88 3.83 -2.59
N LEU A 26 -10.30 4.10 -3.76
CA LEU A 26 -10.75 3.49 -5.02
C LEU A 26 -10.46 1.99 -5.07
N PHE A 27 -9.21 1.61 -4.85
CA PHE A 27 -8.78 0.23 -5.05
C PHE A 27 -9.24 -0.68 -3.91
N ARG A 28 -9.08 -0.28 -2.65
CA ARG A 28 -9.36 -1.17 -1.49
C ARG A 28 -10.77 -0.97 -0.99
N GLY A 29 -11.22 0.29 -0.90
CA GLY A 29 -12.60 0.61 -0.50
C GLY A 29 -13.62 0.15 -1.54
N TYR A 30 -13.48 0.61 -2.78
CA TYR A 30 -14.48 0.35 -3.82
C TYR A 30 -14.23 -0.94 -4.60
N ILE A 31 -13.14 -1.04 -5.36
CA ILE A 31 -12.92 -2.17 -6.31
C ILE A 31 -12.80 -3.51 -5.56
N GLN A 32 -11.84 -3.63 -4.62
CA GLN A 32 -11.65 -4.84 -3.85
C GLN A 32 -12.88 -5.17 -3.00
N GLY A 33 -13.47 -4.17 -2.33
CA GLY A 33 -14.70 -4.34 -1.54
C GLY A 33 -15.85 -4.90 -2.38
N ARG A 34 -16.05 -4.42 -3.61
CA ARG A 34 -17.09 -4.92 -4.52
C ARG A 34 -16.77 -6.31 -5.07
N LEU A 35 -15.51 -6.62 -5.34
CA LEU A 35 -15.10 -7.96 -5.76
C LEU A 35 -15.26 -8.99 -4.64
N LEU A 36 -14.95 -8.63 -3.38
CA LEU A 36 -15.11 -9.51 -2.21
C LEU A 36 -16.57 -9.95 -1.97
N GLN A 37 -17.55 -9.19 -2.45
CA GLN A 37 -18.97 -9.58 -2.39
C GLN A 37 -19.34 -10.73 -3.33
N ARG A 38 -18.50 -11.03 -4.34
CA ARG A 38 -18.81 -12.01 -5.39
C ARG A 38 -17.73 -13.06 -5.59
N TRP A 39 -16.48 -12.75 -5.26
CA TRP A 39 -15.32 -13.58 -5.54
C TRP A 39 -14.60 -13.99 -4.26
N ARG A 40 -13.84 -15.09 -4.35
CA ARG A 40 -12.97 -15.51 -3.25
C ARG A 40 -11.90 -14.44 -2.97
N PRO A 41 -11.45 -14.27 -1.70
CA PRO A 41 -10.51 -13.20 -1.33
C PRO A 41 -9.24 -13.16 -2.19
N ALA A 42 -8.65 -14.31 -2.51
CA ALA A 42 -7.45 -14.39 -3.35
C ALA A 42 -7.64 -13.74 -4.73
N TRP A 43 -8.79 -13.95 -5.38
CA TRP A 43 -9.09 -13.37 -6.70
C TRP A 43 -9.42 -11.89 -6.60
N ALA A 44 -10.21 -11.48 -5.60
CA ALA A 44 -10.55 -10.08 -5.37
C ALA A 44 -9.30 -9.24 -5.12
N ILE A 45 -8.39 -9.74 -4.27
CA ILE A 45 -7.09 -9.11 -4.00
C ILE A 45 -6.26 -9.09 -5.28
N GLY A 46 -6.02 -10.26 -5.90
CA GLY A 46 -5.12 -10.37 -7.07
C GLY A 46 -5.51 -9.46 -8.23
N VAL A 47 -6.79 -9.43 -8.61
CA VAL A 47 -7.26 -8.56 -9.71
C VAL A 47 -7.14 -7.08 -9.35
N THR A 48 -7.53 -6.70 -8.13
CA THR A 48 -7.36 -5.31 -7.68
C THR A 48 -5.89 -4.90 -7.68
N SER A 49 -4.98 -5.76 -7.22
CA SER A 49 -3.54 -5.48 -7.18
C SER A 49 -2.93 -5.32 -8.57
N VAL A 50 -3.38 -6.10 -9.55
CA VAL A 50 -2.95 -5.93 -10.95
C VAL A 50 -3.46 -4.61 -11.51
N LEU A 51 -4.74 -4.28 -11.32
CA LEU A 51 -5.31 -2.99 -11.76
C LEU A 51 -4.57 -1.80 -11.11
N PHE A 52 -4.24 -1.91 -9.83
CA PHE A 52 -3.45 -0.92 -9.10
C PHE A 52 -2.04 -0.76 -9.69
N GLY A 53 -1.39 -1.85 -10.09
CA GLY A 53 -0.10 -1.76 -10.78
C GLY A 53 -0.22 -1.10 -12.16
N LEU A 54 -1.24 -1.46 -12.94
CA LEU A 54 -1.40 -1.00 -14.33
C LEU A 54 -1.67 0.50 -14.47
N VAL A 55 -2.18 1.18 -13.44
CA VAL A 55 -2.34 2.65 -13.49
C VAL A 55 -1.01 3.41 -13.37
N HIS A 56 0.10 2.72 -13.10
CA HIS A 56 1.43 3.32 -13.03
C HIS A 56 2.12 3.34 -14.40
N VAL A 57 2.74 4.47 -14.74
CA VAL A 57 3.23 4.78 -16.10
C VAL A 57 4.50 4.00 -16.49
N ALA A 58 5.35 3.64 -15.53
CA ALA A 58 6.65 3.03 -15.80
C ALA A 58 6.63 1.50 -15.55
N PRO A 59 7.15 0.66 -16.47
CA PRO A 59 7.06 -0.81 -16.36
C PRO A 59 7.64 -1.38 -15.05
N HIS A 60 8.76 -0.84 -14.57
CA HIS A 60 9.37 -1.24 -13.30
C HIS A 60 8.49 -0.87 -12.10
N THR A 61 7.73 0.23 -12.20
CA THR A 61 6.80 0.66 -11.15
C THR A 61 5.55 -0.20 -11.15
N VAL A 62 5.08 -0.69 -12.31
CA VAL A 62 3.92 -1.60 -12.41
C VAL A 62 4.13 -2.85 -11.54
N VAL A 63 5.27 -3.54 -11.69
CA VAL A 63 5.56 -4.76 -10.93
C VAL A 63 5.61 -4.49 -9.43
N LEU A 64 6.34 -3.45 -9.02
CA LEU A 64 6.46 -3.08 -7.60
C LEU A 64 5.11 -2.65 -7.01
N ALA A 65 4.33 -1.87 -7.75
CA ALA A 65 3.00 -1.44 -7.35
C ALA A 65 2.04 -2.63 -7.25
N THR A 66 2.10 -3.62 -8.16
CA THR A 66 1.30 -4.83 -8.02
C THR A 66 1.65 -5.63 -6.77
N VAL A 67 2.94 -5.79 -6.45
CA VAL A 67 3.38 -6.50 -5.23
C VAL A 67 2.91 -5.77 -3.96
N LEU A 68 3.13 -4.45 -3.89
CA LEU A 68 2.56 -3.61 -2.82
C LEU A 68 1.03 -3.71 -2.79
N GLY A 69 0.43 -3.79 -3.98
CA GLY A 69 -0.99 -4.01 -4.23
C GLY A 69 -1.54 -5.21 -3.47
N VAL A 70 -0.85 -6.34 -3.59
CA VAL A 70 -1.21 -7.60 -2.93
C VAL A 70 -1.10 -7.45 -1.42
N TRP A 71 -0.03 -6.83 -0.93
CA TRP A 71 0.14 -6.62 0.50
C TRP A 71 -0.97 -5.79 1.12
N LEU A 72 -1.22 -4.61 0.57
CA LEU A 72 -2.26 -3.72 1.07
C LEU A 72 -3.64 -4.38 0.93
N GLY A 73 -3.87 -5.14 -0.15
CA GLY A 73 -5.11 -5.90 -0.31
C GLY A 73 -5.33 -6.96 0.77
N ILE A 74 -4.29 -7.70 1.16
CA ILE A 74 -4.33 -8.66 2.28
C ILE A 74 -4.61 -7.93 3.60
N VAL A 75 -3.93 -6.81 3.86
CA VAL A 75 -4.14 -6.01 5.08
C VAL A 75 -5.59 -5.54 5.16
N ALA A 76 -6.11 -4.88 4.13
CA ALA A 76 -7.50 -4.40 4.10
C ALA A 76 -8.52 -5.55 4.29
N TRP A 77 -8.28 -6.70 3.67
CA TRP A 77 -9.16 -7.87 3.82
C TRP A 77 -9.16 -8.42 5.25
N ARG A 78 -7.98 -8.48 5.89
CA ARG A 78 -7.84 -9.02 7.25
C ARG A 78 -8.29 -8.08 8.36
N THR A 79 -8.13 -6.77 8.17
CA THR A 79 -8.49 -5.76 9.17
C THR A 79 -9.91 -5.24 8.99
N GLY A 80 -10.55 -5.51 7.84
CA GLY A 80 -11.85 -4.91 7.49
C GLY A 80 -11.80 -3.39 7.34
N SER A 81 -10.60 -2.79 7.24
CA SER A 81 -10.41 -1.33 7.25
C SER A 81 -9.35 -0.88 6.26
N ILE A 82 -9.61 0.24 5.59
CA ILE A 82 -8.66 0.90 4.70
C ILE A 82 -7.71 1.84 5.43
N VAL A 83 -7.94 2.15 6.71
CA VAL A 83 -7.08 3.08 7.47
C VAL A 83 -5.64 2.57 7.56
N PRO A 84 -5.38 1.28 7.92
CA PRO A 84 -4.03 0.75 7.92
C PRO A 84 -3.36 0.81 6.54
N THR A 85 -4.11 0.57 5.46
CA THR A 85 -3.54 0.61 4.11
C THR A 85 -3.18 2.03 3.69
N ILE A 86 -4.00 3.02 4.03
CA ILE A 86 -3.71 4.44 3.79
C ILE A 86 -2.39 4.83 4.48
N VAL A 87 -2.24 4.47 5.76
CA VAL A 87 -1.03 4.78 6.53
C VAL A 87 0.20 4.09 5.94
N CYS A 88 0.12 2.79 5.65
CA CYS A 88 1.21 2.03 5.04
C CYS A 88 1.59 2.59 3.67
N HIS A 89 0.61 2.90 2.81
CA HIS A 89 0.87 3.41 1.47
C HIS A 89 1.48 4.83 1.52
N ALA A 90 0.94 5.72 2.35
CA ALA A 90 1.51 7.05 2.55
C ALA A 90 2.96 6.99 3.06
N PHE A 91 3.26 6.06 3.96
CA PHE A 91 4.62 5.83 4.45
C PHE A 91 5.57 5.35 3.34
N VAL A 92 5.14 4.39 2.51
CA VAL A 92 5.94 3.90 1.37
C VAL A 92 6.21 5.04 0.38
N ASN A 93 5.19 5.79 -0.01
CA ASN A 93 5.34 6.92 -0.94
C ASN A 93 6.22 8.03 -0.34
N GLY A 94 6.02 8.37 0.93
CA GLY A 94 6.85 9.32 1.65
C GLY A 94 8.31 8.90 1.67
N SER A 95 8.59 7.63 1.98
CA SER A 95 9.95 7.07 2.03
C SER A 95 10.64 7.10 0.66
N VAL A 96 9.92 6.69 -0.40
CA VAL A 96 10.44 6.71 -1.77
C VAL A 96 10.72 8.14 -2.24
N ASN A 97 9.81 9.08 -1.97
CA ASN A 97 10.00 10.48 -2.35
C ASN A 97 11.13 11.14 -1.56
N ALA A 98 11.25 10.85 -0.26
CA ALA A 98 12.37 11.31 0.56
C ALA A 98 13.71 10.77 0.02
N TRP A 99 13.77 9.48 -0.31
CA TRP A 99 14.94 8.87 -0.93
C TRP A 99 15.32 9.56 -2.25
N ARG A 100 14.34 9.79 -3.15
CA ARG A 100 14.56 10.50 -4.42
C ARG A 100 15.11 11.91 -4.22
N LEU A 101 14.66 12.63 -3.20
CA LEU A 101 15.19 13.95 -2.87
C LEU A 101 16.62 13.89 -2.33
N ILE A 102 16.91 12.97 -1.40
CA ILE A 102 18.26 12.76 -0.88
C ILE A 102 19.22 12.45 -2.03
N VAL A 103 18.83 11.51 -2.90
CA VAL A 103 19.60 11.15 -4.09
C VAL A 103 19.84 12.35 -5.00
N LYS A 104 18.80 13.15 -5.31
CA LYS A 104 18.90 14.31 -6.20
C LYS A 104 19.87 15.38 -5.70
N PHE A 105 19.97 15.58 -4.38
CA PHE A 105 20.77 16.67 -3.80
C PHE A 105 22.11 16.23 -3.18
N SER A 106 22.36 14.93 -3.06
CA SER A 106 23.56 14.39 -2.39
C SER A 106 24.77 14.21 -3.30
N GLY A 107 24.59 14.28 -4.63
CA GLY A 107 25.69 14.00 -5.57
C GLY A 107 26.22 12.56 -5.51
N MET A 108 25.47 11.63 -4.89
CA MET A 108 25.86 10.23 -4.78
C MET A 108 25.99 9.56 -6.16
N SER A 109 26.97 8.69 -6.31
CA SER A 109 27.13 7.88 -7.52
C SER A 109 25.92 6.97 -7.75
N GLU A 110 25.59 6.69 -9.01
CA GLU A 110 24.43 5.84 -9.37
C GLU A 110 24.44 4.49 -8.66
N THR A 111 25.61 3.88 -8.48
CA THR A 111 25.77 2.61 -7.75
C THR A 111 25.20 2.69 -6.32
N VAL A 112 25.48 3.77 -5.59
CA VAL A 112 24.98 3.95 -4.22
C VAL A 112 23.46 4.13 -4.21
N GLN A 113 22.92 4.81 -5.24
CA GLN A 113 21.49 5.01 -5.39
C GLN A 113 20.76 3.68 -5.60
N TYR A 114 21.26 2.82 -6.50
CA TYR A 114 20.67 1.50 -6.76
C TYR A 114 20.78 0.57 -5.54
N ILE A 115 21.91 0.59 -4.84
CA ILE A 115 22.09 -0.18 -3.60
C ILE A 115 21.04 0.24 -2.55
N GLY A 116 20.83 1.54 -2.35
CA GLY A 116 19.86 2.03 -1.38
C GLY A 116 18.41 1.66 -1.72
N VAL A 117 18.01 1.74 -3.00
CA VAL A 117 16.69 1.24 -3.45
C VAL A 117 16.57 -0.26 -3.23
N GLY A 118 17.60 -1.04 -3.57
CA GLY A 118 17.61 -2.50 -3.39
C GLY A 118 17.43 -2.90 -1.92
N LEU A 119 18.14 -2.23 -1.01
CA LEU A 119 18.01 -2.44 0.43
C LEU A 119 16.61 -2.08 0.94
N PHE A 120 16.05 -0.94 0.50
CA PHE A 120 14.70 -0.54 0.89
C PHE A 120 13.64 -1.57 0.47
N VAL A 121 13.73 -2.07 -0.78
CA VAL A 121 12.84 -3.13 -1.29
C VAL A 121 13.01 -4.42 -0.50
N ALA A 122 14.27 -4.84 -0.24
CA ALA A 122 14.54 -6.07 0.52
C ALA A 122 13.95 -6.01 1.95
N VAL A 123 14.14 -4.89 2.64
CA VAL A 123 13.56 -4.66 3.97
C VAL A 123 12.03 -4.66 3.91
N GLY A 124 11.45 -3.99 2.92
CA GLY A 124 10.00 -3.99 2.69
C GLY A 124 9.43 -5.40 2.46
N LEU A 125 10.13 -6.24 1.70
CA LEU A 125 9.74 -7.64 1.48
C LEU A 125 9.83 -8.50 2.75
N VAL A 126 10.82 -8.26 3.62
CA VAL A 126 10.90 -8.94 4.92
C VAL A 126 9.71 -8.56 5.79
N PHE A 127 9.40 -7.27 5.91
CA PHE A 127 8.22 -6.80 6.65
C PHE A 127 6.92 -7.34 6.06
N PHE A 128 6.82 -7.41 4.73
CA PHE A 128 5.69 -8.01 4.03
C PHE A 128 5.47 -9.47 4.43
N VAL A 129 6.54 -10.28 4.41
CA VAL A 129 6.48 -11.70 4.77
C VAL A 129 6.11 -11.86 6.25
N ILE A 130 6.72 -11.09 7.15
CA ILE A 130 6.40 -11.12 8.58
C ILE A 130 4.93 -10.75 8.81
N ALA A 131 4.46 -9.66 8.21
CA ALA A 131 3.06 -9.24 8.31
C ALA A 131 2.11 -10.32 7.80
N CYS A 132 2.41 -10.95 6.66
CA CYS A 132 1.61 -12.06 6.14
C CYS A 132 1.57 -13.25 7.12
N ARG A 133 2.70 -13.59 7.77
CA ARG A 133 2.75 -14.67 8.77
C ARG A 133 1.98 -14.31 10.04
N MET A 134 2.09 -13.07 10.52
CA MET A 134 1.34 -12.59 11.69
C MET A 134 -0.16 -12.58 11.44
N LEU A 135 -0.59 -12.10 10.26
CA LEU A 135 -1.99 -12.14 9.86
C LEU A 135 -2.48 -13.58 9.65
N ALA A 136 -1.66 -14.47 9.10
CA ALA A 136 -1.99 -15.89 8.98
C ALA A 136 -2.15 -16.60 10.33
N ALA A 137 -1.39 -16.20 11.34
CA ALA A 137 -1.39 -16.79 12.68
C ALA A 137 -2.56 -16.33 13.57
N ASN A 138 -3.34 -15.31 13.17
CA ASN A 138 -4.51 -14.83 13.93
C ASN A 138 -5.82 -14.94 13.10
N PRO A 139 -6.53 -16.08 13.17
CA PRO A 139 -7.77 -16.31 12.40
C PRO A 139 -9.03 -15.65 12.98
N GLN A 140 -8.99 -15.13 14.21
CA GLN A 140 -10.21 -14.80 14.98
C GLN A 140 -10.97 -13.55 14.50
N ALA A 141 -10.40 -12.73 13.61
CA ALA A 141 -11.11 -11.57 13.04
C ALA A 141 -12.19 -11.97 11.99
N ASN A 142 -12.26 -13.25 11.61
CA ASN A 142 -13.06 -13.71 10.49
C ASN A 142 -14.43 -14.28 10.91
N GLU A 143 -14.70 -14.40 12.21
CA GLU A 143 -15.86 -15.13 12.75
C GLU A 143 -16.92 -14.25 13.42
N GLU A 144 -16.70 -12.95 13.62
CA GLU A 144 -17.66 -12.09 14.35
C GLU A 144 -18.83 -11.55 13.51
N THR A 145 -18.89 -11.83 12.20
CA THR A 145 -19.95 -11.30 11.32
C THR A 145 -21.19 -12.17 11.05
N PRO A 146 -21.35 -13.43 11.54
CA PRO A 146 -22.63 -14.14 11.42
C PRO A 146 -23.60 -13.98 12.61
N SER A 147 -23.14 -13.64 13.83
CA SER A 147 -24.00 -13.74 15.03
C SER A 147 -24.95 -12.55 15.24
N LEU A 148 -24.57 -11.34 14.79
CA LEU A 148 -25.42 -10.15 14.93
C LEU A 148 -26.65 -10.16 14.00
N ALA A 149 -26.63 -10.97 12.93
CA ALA A 149 -27.77 -11.11 12.03
C ALA A 149 -28.84 -12.10 12.54
N ALA A 150 -28.46 -13.01 13.46
CA ALA A 150 -29.38 -14.00 14.03
C ALA A 150 -30.18 -13.45 15.21
N ASP A 151 -29.62 -12.49 15.96
CA ASP A 151 -30.22 -11.92 17.18
C ASP A 151 -31.27 -10.82 16.89
N GLN A 152 -31.40 -10.40 15.63
CA GLN A 152 -32.45 -9.46 15.19
C GLN A 152 -33.63 -10.15 14.46
N ALA A 153 -33.63 -11.48 14.43
CA ALA A 153 -34.66 -12.29 13.77
C ALA A 153 -35.51 -13.12 14.75
N THR A 154 -35.37 -12.91 16.06
CA THR A 154 -36.18 -13.55 17.13
C THR A 154 -36.94 -12.54 17.95
#